data_AF-A0AAU2U300-F1
#
_entry.id   AF-A0AAU2U300-F1
#
_cell.length_a   1.000
_cell.length_b   1.000
_cell.length_c   1.000
_cell.angle_alpha   90.00
_cell.angle_beta   90.00
_cell.angle_gamma   90.00
#
_symmetry.space_group_name_H-M   'P 1'
#
loop_
_entity.id
_entity.type
_entity.pdbx_description
1 polymer ?
#
loop_
_entity_poly.entity_id
_entity_poly.type
_entity_poly.pdbx_seq_one_letter_code
_entity_poly.pdbx_strand_id
1 'polypeptide(L)'
;MLELERITARRNELDTLAEELAKQLAEVQAEREELVIGERVLHRLAEQDRAGAEATRAAAPTAARVAGRAVLPIPHRGGTGDEAALPADYRKILPIVRAADGPVQVRAVGEELGLEVPVRGKPDSKDRWTPFRLTAAELPGRVLARLAEP
;
A
#
# COMPACT_ATOMS: atom_id res chain seq x y z
N MET A 1 -49.04 -41.19 48.95
CA MET A 1 -47.98 -40.29 49.46
C MET A 1 -46.72 -40.39 48.60
N LEU A 2 -46.02 -41.53 48.57
CA LEU A 2 -44.78 -41.73 47.79
C LEU A 2 -44.84 -41.40 46.28
N GLU A 3 -45.96 -41.68 45.60
CA GLU A 3 -46.10 -41.35 44.18
C GLU A 3 -46.18 -39.84 43.93
N LEU A 4 -46.82 -39.10 44.82
CA LEU A 4 -46.92 -37.63 44.73
C LEU A 4 -45.54 -36.99 44.95
N GLU A 5 -44.76 -37.52 45.89
CA GLU A 5 -43.38 -37.10 46.15
C GLU A 5 -42.48 -37.35 44.93
N ARG A 6 -42.62 -38.50 44.26
CA ARG A 6 -41.89 -38.79 43.00
C ARG A 6 -42.27 -37.84 41.87
N ILE A 7 -43.56 -37.54 41.72
CA ILE A 7 -44.04 -36.57 40.72
C ILE A 7 -43.45 -35.19 41.01
N THR A 8 -43.46 -34.76 42.28
CA THR A 8 -42.93 -33.45 42.69
C THR A 8 -41.42 -33.37 42.45
N ALA A 9 -40.67 -34.42 42.82
CA ALA A 9 -39.24 -34.50 42.57
C ALA A 9 -38.92 -34.41 41.07
N ARG A 10 -39.64 -35.17 40.23
CA ARG A 10 -39.44 -35.14 38.78
C ARG A 10 -39.77 -33.78 38.17
N ARG A 11 -40.76 -33.07 38.71
CA ARG A 11 -41.10 -31.70 38.27
C ARG A 11 -39.96 -30.74 38.54
N ASN A 12 -39.40 -30.76 39.76
CA ASN A 12 -38.28 -29.90 40.12
C ASN A 12 -37.03 -30.19 39.28
N GLU A 13 -36.76 -31.46 38.97
CA GLU A 13 -35.69 -31.86 38.04
C GLU A 13 -35.90 -31.24 36.64
N LEU A 14 -37.12 -31.33 36.11
CA LEU A 14 -37.45 -30.77 34.80
C LEU A 14 -37.38 -29.23 34.80
N ASP A 15 -37.80 -28.57 35.88
CA ASP A 15 -37.68 -27.12 36.02
C ASP A 15 -36.21 -26.69 36.02
N THR A 16 -35.35 -27.43 36.73
CA THR A 16 -33.90 -27.18 36.73
C THR A 16 -33.29 -27.35 35.32
N LEU A 17 -33.66 -28.43 34.62
CA LEU A 17 -33.21 -28.65 33.24
C LEU A 17 -33.72 -27.57 32.28
N ALA A 18 -34.95 -27.10 32.47
CA ALA A 18 -35.52 -26.02 31.66
C ALA A 18 -34.75 -24.71 31.87
N GLU A 19 -34.36 -24.39 33.11
CA GLU A 19 -33.51 -23.22 33.41
C GLU A 19 -32.12 -23.32 32.77
N GLU A 20 -31.51 -24.51 32.76
CA GLU A 20 -30.20 -24.72 32.16
C GLU A 20 -30.26 -24.61 30.63
N LEU A 21 -31.27 -25.21 29.99
CA LEU A 21 -31.49 -25.07 28.55
C LEU A 21 -31.80 -23.62 28.15
N ALA A 22 -32.53 -22.87 28.98
CA ALA A 22 -32.79 -21.46 28.73
C ALA A 22 -31.50 -20.63 28.72
N LYS A 23 -30.54 -20.93 29.60
CA LYS A 23 -29.22 -20.28 29.62
C LYS A 23 -28.43 -20.61 28.35
N GLN A 24 -28.35 -21.88 27.98
CA GLN A 24 -27.66 -22.31 26.75
C GLN A 24 -28.26 -21.66 25.50
N LEU A 25 -29.59 -21.55 25.43
CA LEU A 25 -30.25 -20.89 24.32
C LEU A 25 -29.89 -19.40 24.25
N ALA A 26 -29.81 -18.72 25.39
CA ALA A 26 -29.42 -17.31 25.46
C ALA A 26 -27.98 -17.11 24.96
N GLU A 27 -27.05 -18.00 25.33
CA GLU A 27 -25.66 -17.96 24.85
C GLU A 27 -25.58 -18.16 23.33
N VAL A 28 -26.29 -19.16 22.79
CA VAL A 28 -26.33 -19.41 21.34
C VAL A 28 -26.97 -18.25 20.58
N GLN A 29 -27.98 -17.59 21.16
CA GLN A 29 -28.60 -16.40 20.58
C GLN A 29 -27.61 -15.23 20.55
N ALA A 30 -26.87 -15.00 21.64
CA ALA A 30 -25.84 -13.96 21.69
C ALA A 30 -24.74 -14.20 20.64
N GLU A 31 -24.24 -15.44 20.53
CA GLU A 31 -23.23 -15.78 19.50
C GLU A 31 -23.79 -15.55 18.09
N ARG A 32 -25.04 -15.94 17.82
CA ARG A 32 -25.69 -15.67 16.53
C ARG A 32 -25.78 -14.19 16.21
N GLU A 33 -26.07 -13.34 17.19
CA GLU A 33 -26.11 -11.88 17.00
C GLU A 33 -24.72 -11.33 16.64
N GLU A 34 -23.67 -11.81 17.31
CA GLU A 34 -22.29 -11.45 16.98
C GLU A 34 -21.92 -11.89 15.56
N LEU A 35 -22.29 -13.11 15.16
CA LEU A 35 -22.03 -13.63 13.82
C LEU A 35 -22.75 -12.81 12.72
N VAL A 36 -23.98 -12.35 12.97
CA VAL A 36 -24.70 -11.47 12.03
C VAL A 36 -23.96 -10.14 11.84
N ILE A 37 -23.35 -9.60 12.90
CA ILE A 37 -22.50 -8.41 12.80
C ILE A 37 -21.24 -8.72 11.99
N GLY A 38 -20.58 -9.83 12.30
CA GLY A 38 -19.39 -10.31 11.57
C GLY A 38 -19.64 -10.46 10.07
N GLU A 39 -20.74 -11.09 9.68
CA GLU A 39 -21.15 -11.26 8.28
C GLU A 39 -21.32 -9.90 7.57
N ARG A 40 -22.01 -8.95 8.20
CA ARG A 40 -22.20 -7.60 7.64
C ARG A 40 -20.88 -6.85 7.46
N VAL A 41 -19.94 -6.99 8.41
CA VAL A 41 -18.61 -6.38 8.32
C VAL A 41 -17.83 -6.99 7.16
N LEU A 42 -17.82 -8.32 7.04
CA LEU A 42 -17.14 -9.01 5.95
C LEU A 42 -17.70 -8.63 4.57
N HIS A 43 -19.03 -8.53 4.45
CA HIS A 43 -19.65 -8.03 3.23
C HIS A 43 -19.18 -6.62 2.88
N ARG A 44 -19.15 -5.71 3.85
CA ARG A 44 -18.68 -4.33 3.63
C ARG A 44 -17.21 -4.30 3.20
N LEU A 45 -16.35 -5.09 3.83
CA LEU A 45 -14.94 -5.18 3.46
C LEU A 45 -14.78 -5.71 2.03
N ALA A 46 -15.54 -6.75 1.67
CA ALA A 46 -15.50 -7.30 0.32
C ALA A 46 -15.99 -6.31 -0.75
N GLU A 47 -16.95 -5.44 -0.43
CA GLU A 47 -17.35 -4.33 -1.31
C GLU A 47 -16.25 -3.27 -1.42
N GLN A 48 -15.61 -2.91 -0.31
CA GLN A 48 -14.49 -1.95 -0.30
C GLN A 48 -13.31 -2.45 -1.12
N ASP A 49 -12.93 -3.72 -0.99
CA ASP A 49 -11.86 -4.34 -1.77
C ASP A 49 -12.19 -4.34 -3.27
N ARG A 50 -13.43 -4.66 -3.64
CA ARG A 50 -13.90 -4.58 -5.04
C ARG A 50 -13.85 -3.16 -5.57
N ALA A 51 -14.35 -2.18 -4.81
CA ALA A 51 -14.29 -0.77 -5.18
C ALA A 51 -12.83 -0.28 -5.31
N GLY A 52 -11.95 -0.71 -4.40
CA GLY A 52 -10.51 -0.39 -4.46
C GLY A 52 -9.82 -1.01 -5.68
N ALA A 53 -10.16 -2.25 -6.02
CA ALA A 53 -9.65 -2.92 -7.23
C ALA A 53 -10.17 -2.23 -8.50
N GLU A 54 -11.43 -1.82 -8.54
CA GLU A 54 -12.02 -1.08 -9.66
C GLU A 54 -11.38 0.30 -9.80
N ALA A 55 -11.19 1.04 -8.71
CA ALA A 55 -10.49 2.32 -8.71
C ALA A 55 -9.03 2.17 -9.18
N THR A 56 -8.33 1.13 -8.73
CA THR A 56 -6.97 0.81 -9.19
C THR A 56 -6.93 0.50 -10.68
N ARG A 57 -7.93 -0.25 -11.17
CA ARG A 57 -8.06 -0.59 -12.60
C ARG A 57 -8.41 0.63 -13.45
N ALA A 58 -9.27 1.52 -12.95
CA ALA A 58 -9.62 2.77 -13.62
C ALA A 58 -8.42 3.73 -13.67
N ALA A 59 -7.61 3.76 -12.62
CA ALA A 59 -6.36 4.51 -12.55
C ALA A 59 -5.17 3.79 -13.20
N ALA A 60 -5.37 2.64 -13.84
CA ALA A 60 -4.28 1.86 -14.42
C ALA A 60 -3.57 2.68 -15.51
N PRO A 61 -2.24 2.82 -15.42
CA PRO A 61 -1.50 3.62 -16.37
C PRO A 61 -1.62 3.04 -17.79
N THR A 62 -1.91 3.90 -18.76
CA THR A 62 -1.89 3.50 -20.18
C THR A 62 -0.44 3.22 -20.58
N ALA A 63 -0.20 2.09 -21.25
CA ALA A 63 1.14 1.73 -21.71
C ALA A 63 1.69 2.81 -22.65
N ALA A 64 2.84 3.37 -22.29
CA ALA A 64 3.62 4.25 -23.15
C ALA A 64 4.51 3.42 -24.09
N ARG A 65 5.00 4.02 -25.18
CA ARG A 65 6.01 3.39 -26.04
C ARG A 65 7.37 4.05 -25.88
N VAL A 66 8.40 3.25 -25.63
CA VAL A 66 9.81 3.67 -25.61
C VAL A 66 10.57 2.83 -26.62
N ALA A 67 11.13 3.47 -27.65
CA ALA A 67 11.82 2.79 -28.75
C ALA A 67 11.00 1.62 -29.37
N GLY A 68 9.69 1.82 -29.54
CA GLY A 68 8.77 0.83 -30.11
C GLY A 68 8.29 -0.26 -29.13
N ARG A 69 8.84 -0.34 -27.91
CA ARG A 69 8.42 -1.29 -26.87
C ARG A 69 7.37 -0.67 -25.95
N ALA A 70 6.29 -1.39 -25.68
CA ALA A 70 5.28 -0.99 -24.70
C ALA A 70 5.85 -1.12 -23.27
N VAL A 71 5.73 -0.06 -22.48
CA VAL A 71 6.15 0.02 -21.08
C VAL A 71 5.07 0.74 -20.27
N LEU A 72 4.76 0.24 -19.07
CA LEU A 72 3.83 0.92 -18.18
C LEU A 72 4.55 2.09 -17.50
N PRO A 73 4.00 3.32 -17.53
CA PRO A 73 4.54 4.40 -16.73
C PRO A 73 4.44 4.04 -15.24
N ILE A 74 5.46 4.44 -14.48
CA ILE A 74 5.47 4.27 -13.02
C ILE A 74 4.32 5.15 -12.46
N PRO A 75 3.42 4.60 -11.61
CA PRO A 75 2.18 5.28 -11.18
C PRO A 75 2.36 6.70 -10.59
N HIS A 76 3.54 7.01 -10.03
CA HIS A 76 3.84 8.33 -9.46
C HIS A 76 4.60 9.26 -10.40
N ARG A 77 4.83 8.86 -11.65
CA ARG A 77 5.42 9.72 -12.68
C ARG A 77 4.29 10.42 -13.44
N GLY A 78 3.69 11.43 -12.80
CA GLY A 78 2.60 12.22 -13.38
C GLY A 78 2.96 12.78 -14.76
N GLY A 79 2.01 12.73 -15.69
CA GLY A 79 2.18 13.05 -17.11
C GLY A 79 2.37 14.53 -17.46
N THR A 80 2.46 15.41 -16.46
CA THR A 80 2.74 16.84 -16.64
C THR A 80 3.69 17.25 -15.53
N GLY A 81 4.98 17.33 -15.85
CA GLY A 81 5.96 17.99 -15.00
C GLY A 81 5.65 19.48 -15.03
N ASP A 82 4.79 19.93 -14.12
CA ASP A 82 4.70 21.36 -13.84
C ASP A 82 6.10 21.81 -13.42
N GLU A 83 6.73 22.63 -14.26
CA GLU A 83 8.06 23.16 -14.02
C GLU A 83 8.08 23.90 -12.67
N ALA A 84 6.97 24.50 -12.24
CA ALA A 84 6.84 25.18 -10.95
C ALA A 84 6.88 24.21 -9.75
N ALA A 85 6.54 22.94 -9.94
CA ALA A 85 6.58 21.92 -8.89
C ALA A 85 7.99 21.37 -8.65
N LEU A 86 8.96 21.70 -9.50
CA LEU A 86 10.35 21.28 -9.33
C LEU A 86 11.03 22.09 -8.21
N PRO A 87 11.95 21.46 -7.45
CA PRO A 87 12.79 22.20 -6.51
C PRO A 87 13.53 23.34 -7.23
N ALA A 88 13.78 24.43 -6.50
CA ALA A 88 14.26 25.68 -7.08
C ALA A 88 15.51 25.52 -7.95
N ASP A 89 16.43 24.64 -7.57
CA ASP A 89 17.68 24.44 -8.31
C ASP A 89 17.49 23.73 -9.64
N TYR A 90 16.52 22.80 -9.73
CA TYR A 90 16.16 22.17 -11.01
C TYR A 90 15.50 23.18 -11.96
N ARG A 91 14.70 24.11 -11.44
CA ARG A 91 14.08 25.18 -12.25
C ARG A 91 15.12 26.13 -12.86
N LYS A 92 16.21 26.43 -12.13
CA LYS A 92 17.30 27.29 -12.64
C LYS A 92 18.08 26.64 -13.79
N ILE A 93 18.21 25.32 -13.78
CA ILE A 93 18.95 24.56 -14.81
C ILE A 93 18.20 24.50 -16.14
N LEU A 94 16.87 24.40 -16.11
CA LEU A 94 16.05 24.15 -17.30
C LEU A 94 16.16 25.22 -18.41
N PRO A 95 16.17 26.54 -18.11
CA PRO A 95 16.39 27.57 -19.11
C PRO A 95 17.75 27.45 -19.81
N ILE A 96 18.81 27.11 -19.07
CA ILE A 96 20.17 26.94 -19.59
C ILE A 96 20.23 25.77 -20.57
N VAL A 97 19.62 24.64 -20.19
CA VAL A 97 19.54 23.45 -21.04
C VAL A 97 18.68 23.70 -22.28
N ARG A 98 17.59 24.46 -22.14
CA ARG A 98 16.71 24.81 -23.27
C ARG A 98 17.40 25.76 -24.25
N ALA A 99 18.17 26.73 -23.74
CA ALA A 99 18.91 27.67 -24.58
C ALA A 99 20.04 27.00 -25.38
N ALA A 100 20.60 25.90 -24.86
CA ALA A 100 21.67 25.17 -25.53
C ALA A 100 21.20 24.28 -26.70
N ASP A 101 19.89 24.01 -26.82
CA ASP A 101 19.25 23.27 -27.92
C ASP A 101 19.96 21.96 -28.31
N GLY A 102 20.48 21.24 -27.30
CA GLY A 102 21.31 20.06 -27.51
C GLY A 102 21.93 19.53 -26.21
N PRO A 103 22.76 18.47 -26.27
CA PRO A 103 23.44 17.93 -25.10
C PRO A 103 24.36 18.97 -24.44
N VAL A 104 24.15 19.24 -23.14
CA VAL A 104 24.90 20.25 -22.39
C VAL A 104 25.89 19.60 -21.44
N GLN A 105 27.12 20.13 -21.37
CA GLN A 105 28.09 19.70 -20.38
C GLN A 105 27.72 20.25 -18.99
N VAL A 106 27.79 19.40 -17.97
CA VAL A 106 27.51 19.78 -16.57
C VAL A 106 28.35 20.97 -16.11
N ARG A 107 29.59 21.05 -16.58
CA ARG A 107 30.48 22.19 -16.29
C ARG A 107 29.90 23.51 -16.82
N ALA A 108 29.42 23.55 -18.06
CA ALA A 108 28.85 24.74 -18.66
C ALA A 108 27.58 25.20 -17.91
N VAL A 109 26.74 24.25 -17.47
CA VAL A 109 25.57 24.56 -16.64
C VAL A 109 25.98 25.14 -15.29
N GLY A 110 27.00 24.57 -14.64
CA GLY A 110 27.47 25.08 -13.36
C GLY A 110 28.15 26.44 -13.46
N GLU A 111 28.93 26.68 -14.52
CA GLU A 111 29.53 28.00 -14.80
C GLU A 111 28.45 29.08 -14.97
N GLU A 112 27.40 28.79 -15.74
CA GLU A 112 26.26 29.69 -15.94
C GLU A 112 25.47 29.94 -14.63
N LEU A 113 25.48 28.97 -13.71
CA LEU A 113 24.87 29.09 -12.38
C LEU A 113 25.81 29.72 -11.33
N GLY A 114 27.03 30.10 -11.70
CA GLY A 114 28.03 30.63 -10.76
C GLY A 114 28.53 29.59 -9.75
N LEU A 115 28.40 28.31 -10.05
CA LEU A 115 28.85 27.19 -9.23
C LEU A 115 30.27 26.79 -9.66
N GLU A 116 31.18 26.67 -8.70
CA GLU A 116 32.46 26.01 -8.95
C GLU A 116 32.21 24.52 -9.19
N VAL A 117 32.34 24.07 -10.45
CA VAL A 117 32.28 22.65 -10.79
C VAL A 117 33.72 22.12 -10.82
N PRO A 118 34.22 21.48 -9.74
CA PRO A 118 35.53 20.86 -9.80
C PRO A 118 35.54 19.81 -10.91
N VAL A 119 36.66 19.72 -11.64
CA VAL A 119 36.88 18.72 -12.68
C VAL A 119 36.55 17.34 -12.12
N ARG A 120 35.76 16.56 -12.88
CA ARG A 120 35.33 15.18 -12.60
C ARG A 120 36.35 14.41 -11.75
N GLY A 121 36.18 14.46 -10.44
CA GLY A 121 36.71 13.44 -9.56
C GLY A 121 36.10 12.13 -10.02
N LYS A 122 36.93 11.10 -10.20
CA LYS A 122 36.42 9.73 -10.30
C LYS A 122 35.52 9.58 -9.06
N PRO A 123 34.19 9.35 -9.20
CA PRO A 123 33.36 9.19 -8.02
C PRO A 123 34.00 8.10 -7.18
N ASP A 124 34.14 8.35 -5.88
CA ASP A 124 34.63 7.34 -4.96
C ASP A 124 33.83 6.06 -5.18
N SER A 125 34.44 4.88 -4.99
CA SER A 125 33.75 3.62 -5.35
C SER A 125 32.41 3.46 -4.63
N LYS A 126 32.23 4.16 -3.50
CA LYS A 126 31.00 4.26 -2.72
C LYS A 126 29.90 5.11 -3.37
N ASP A 127 30.28 6.12 -4.16
CA ASP A 127 29.38 7.01 -4.90
C ASP A 127 29.15 6.56 -6.35
N ARG A 128 29.79 5.44 -6.74
CA ARG A 128 29.57 4.83 -8.03
C ARG A 128 28.21 4.15 -8.02
N TRP A 129 27.27 4.75 -8.75
CA TRP A 129 25.98 4.14 -9.04
C TRP A 129 26.18 2.73 -9.64
N THR A 130 25.78 1.71 -8.90
CA THR A 130 25.64 0.35 -9.41
C THR A 130 24.24 0.22 -10.02
N PRO A 131 24.11 -0.17 -11.30
CA PRO A 131 22.80 -0.39 -11.88
C PRO A 131 22.10 -1.50 -11.09
N PHE A 132 20.99 -1.17 -10.45
CA PHE A 132 20.17 -2.13 -9.72
C PHE A 132 19.52 -3.09 -10.73
N ARG A 133 20.13 -4.24 -10.98
CA ARG A 133 19.39 -5.41 -11.46
C ARG A 133 18.79 -6.09 -10.23
N LEU A 134 17.68 -5.53 -9.75
CA LEU A 134 16.84 -6.25 -8.80
C LEU A 134 15.84 -7.07 -9.60
N THR A 135 15.85 -8.38 -9.37
CA THR A 135 14.73 -9.22 -9.80
C THR A 135 13.55 -9.00 -8.86
N ALA A 136 12.32 -9.23 -9.33
CA ALA A 136 11.11 -9.03 -8.53
C ALA A 136 11.11 -9.82 -7.20
N ALA A 137 11.87 -10.92 -7.14
CA ALA A 137 12.02 -11.75 -5.94
C ALA A 137 12.89 -11.11 -4.85
N GLU A 138 13.80 -10.19 -5.22
CA GLU A 138 14.80 -9.62 -4.30
C GLU A 138 14.35 -8.30 -3.66
N LEU A 139 13.26 -7.71 -4.18
CA LEU A 139 12.72 -6.43 -3.74
C LEU A 139 12.20 -6.44 -2.28
N PRO A 140 11.41 -7.44 -1.84
CA PRO A 140 10.82 -7.43 -0.50
C PRO A 140 11.87 -7.44 0.62
N GLY A 141 12.92 -8.25 0.47
CA GLY A 141 13.97 -8.37 1.49
C GLY A 141 14.78 -7.09 1.68
N ARG A 142 15.02 -6.32 0.62
CA ARG A 142 15.78 -5.06 0.72
C ARG A 142 14.94 -3.88 1.22
N VAL A 143 13.65 -3.83 0.90
CA VAL A 143 12.73 -2.84 1.47
C VAL A 143 12.66 -3.01 2.99
N LEU A 144 12.53 -4.24 3.46
CA LEU A 144 12.55 -4.56 4.88
C LEU A 144 13.90 -4.21 5.55
N ALA A 145 15.02 -4.52 4.89
CA ALA A 145 16.35 -4.17 5.42
C ALA A 145 16.56 -2.65 5.54
N ARG A 146 16.03 -1.85 4.62
CA ARG A 146 16.19 -0.38 4.63
C ARG A 146 15.23 0.34 5.57
N LEU A 147 14.06 -0.25 5.83
CA LEU A 147 13.15 0.23 6.89
C LEU A 147 13.67 -0.09 8.29
N ALA A 148 14.65 -1.00 8.40
CA ALA A 148 15.30 -1.38 9.66
C ALA A 148 16.63 -0.62 9.91
N GLU A 149 17.08 0.22 8.98
CA GLU A 149 18.17 1.16 9.22
C GLU A 149 17.58 2.40 9.94
N PRO A 150 18.14 2.84 11.09
CA PRO A 150 17.60 3.97 11.87
C PRO A 150 17.77 5.33 11.19
#